data_AF-A0A556TYJ5-F1
#
_entry.id   AF-A0A556TYJ5-F1
#
_cell.length_a   1.000
_cell.length_b   1.000
_cell.length_c   1.000
_cell.angle_alpha   90.00
_cell.angle_beta   90.00
_cell.angle_gamma   90.00
#
_symmetry.space_group_name_H-M   'P 1'
#
loop_
_entity.id
_entity.type
_entity.pdbx_description
1 polymer ?
#
loop_
_entity_poly.entity_id
_entity_poly.type
_entity_poly.pdbx_seq_one_letter_code
_entity_poly.pdbx_strand_id
1 'polypeptide(L)'
;MIALDLYEQEAHSGVWQDALSKSFMVKIIFYEERNFGGRSYECSGDCPDMSPYLNRCYSCRVENGCWMVYDQTNYMGNQYFLRRGDYPDYMNMWGWGMNNWIRSCRMIPMHRGSYRMRMYERENFMGQMMDVTDDCESIMDRYRWSGGCMSCHVMDGHWLVYEYPHYKGRMWYFRPGEYRSFREMMGSGGMRFMSMRRIMDSCVYAALPSMSLADSAARAKPSAIKASSRLLLAWKTFSSCSLRGPNTGGD
;
A
#
# COMPACT_ATOMS: atom_id res chain seq x y z
N MET A 1 -34.33 26.42 5.12
CA MET A 1 -34.90 25.11 5.48
C MET A 1 -34.94 24.19 4.28
N ILE A 2 -35.68 24.50 3.20
CA ILE A 2 -35.82 23.61 2.02
C ILE A 2 -34.48 23.16 1.37
N ALA A 3 -33.42 23.98 1.41
CA ALA A 3 -32.11 23.64 0.86
C ALA A 3 -31.30 22.67 1.73
N LEU A 4 -31.55 22.61 3.05
CA LEU A 4 -30.95 21.62 3.95
C LEU A 4 -31.65 20.27 3.78
N ASP A 5 -32.98 20.27 3.63
CA ASP A 5 -33.77 19.06 3.43
C ASP A 5 -33.42 18.33 2.12
N LEU A 6 -33.10 19.07 1.04
CA LEU A 6 -32.64 18.48 -0.23
C LEU A 6 -31.20 17.95 -0.16
N TYR A 7 -30.33 18.57 0.66
CA TYR A 7 -28.95 18.11 0.88
C TYR A 7 -28.93 16.82 1.72
N GLU A 8 -29.76 16.74 2.76
CA GLU A 8 -29.96 15.50 3.52
C GLU A 8 -30.58 14.40 2.64
N GLN A 9 -31.51 14.72 1.73
CA GLN A 9 -32.06 13.71 0.82
C GLN A 9 -31.05 13.17 -0.22
N GLU A 10 -30.13 13.98 -0.74
CA GLU A 10 -29.10 13.48 -1.68
C GLU A 10 -27.92 12.78 -0.97
N ALA A 11 -27.61 13.12 0.29
CA ALA A 11 -26.61 12.42 1.09
C ALA A 11 -26.99 10.96 1.41
N HIS A 12 -28.30 10.65 1.41
CA HIS A 12 -28.84 9.29 1.52
C HIS A 12 -28.89 8.52 0.19
N SER A 13 -28.57 9.16 -0.94
CA SER A 13 -28.39 8.43 -2.20
C SER A 13 -27.05 7.70 -2.15
N GLY A 14 -27.07 6.37 -2.31
CA GLY A 14 -25.87 5.51 -2.30
C GLY A 14 -24.78 5.88 -3.32
N VAL A 15 -25.04 6.88 -4.17
CA VAL A 15 -24.13 7.45 -5.18
C VAL A 15 -22.87 8.07 -4.54
N TRP A 16 -23.00 8.74 -3.40
CA TRP A 16 -21.84 9.32 -2.70
C TRP A 16 -21.02 8.26 -1.96
N GLN A 17 -21.69 7.24 -1.41
CA GLN A 17 -21.01 6.07 -0.83
C GLN A 17 -20.27 5.27 -1.89
N ASP A 18 -20.83 5.13 -3.11
CA ASP A 18 -20.17 4.50 -4.26
C ASP A 18 -19.03 5.33 -4.84
N ALA A 19 -19.14 6.65 -4.88
CA ALA A 19 -18.06 7.53 -5.33
C ALA A 19 -16.90 7.57 -4.33
N LEU A 20 -17.21 7.60 -3.02
CA LEU A 20 -16.21 7.51 -1.96
C LEU A 20 -15.60 6.10 -1.92
N SER A 21 -16.39 5.03 -2.05
CA SER A 21 -15.86 3.66 -2.10
C SER A 21 -14.88 3.49 -3.26
N LYS A 22 -15.21 3.98 -4.46
CA LYS A 22 -14.33 3.99 -5.63
C LYS A 22 -13.05 4.79 -5.43
N SER A 23 -13.09 5.91 -4.73
CA SER A 23 -11.89 6.73 -4.46
C SER A 23 -10.92 6.11 -3.44
N PHE A 24 -11.38 5.13 -2.66
CA PHE A 24 -10.57 4.40 -1.67
C PHE A 24 -10.26 2.95 -2.05
N MET A 25 -10.68 2.51 -3.24
CA MET A 25 -10.38 1.17 -3.73
C MET A 25 -8.87 0.96 -3.86
N VAL A 26 -8.37 -0.10 -3.22
CA VAL A 26 -6.98 -0.55 -3.40
C VAL A 26 -6.84 -1.04 -4.83
N LYS A 27 -5.94 -0.41 -5.59
CA LYS A 27 -5.84 -0.63 -7.03
C LYS A 27 -4.43 -0.39 -7.52
N ILE A 28 -3.98 -1.29 -8.39
CA ILE A 28 -2.76 -1.19 -9.18
C ILE A 28 -3.10 -1.40 -10.66
N ILE A 29 -2.45 -0.64 -11.53
CA ILE A 29 -2.60 -0.73 -12.98
C ILE A 29 -1.25 -1.11 -13.56
N PHE A 30 -1.21 -2.19 -14.32
CA PHE A 30 -0.03 -2.67 -15.03
C PHE A 30 -0.13 -2.29 -16.51
N TYR A 31 1.00 -1.95 -17.13
CA TYR A 31 1.08 -1.49 -18.51
C TYR A 31 2.13 -2.30 -19.29
N GLU A 32 1.80 -2.68 -20.52
CA GLU A 32 2.71 -3.46 -21.37
C GLU A 32 3.95 -2.70 -21.79
N GLU A 33 3.94 -1.36 -21.79
CA GLU A 33 5.07 -0.53 -22.19
C GLU A 33 5.57 0.36 -21.05
N ARG A 34 6.72 0.99 -21.27
CA ARG A 34 7.27 1.98 -20.34
C ARG A 34 6.42 3.24 -20.37
N ASN A 35 6.53 4.08 -19.35
CA ASN A 35 5.81 5.36 -19.25
C ASN A 35 4.29 5.22 -19.42
N PHE A 36 3.71 4.12 -18.92
CA PHE A 36 2.26 3.87 -18.91
C PHE A 36 1.62 3.73 -20.30
N GLY A 37 2.39 3.25 -21.28
CA GLY A 37 1.92 2.98 -22.65
C GLY A 37 1.40 1.55 -22.87
N GLY A 38 0.88 1.31 -24.07
CA GLY A 38 0.40 -0.02 -24.49
C GLY A 38 -0.92 -0.46 -23.85
N ARG A 39 -1.19 -1.77 -23.87
CA ARG A 39 -2.35 -2.33 -23.16
C ARG A 39 -2.13 -2.23 -21.65
N SER A 40 -3.24 -2.11 -20.92
CA SER A 40 -3.21 -2.07 -19.46
C SER A 40 -4.12 -3.13 -18.85
N TYR A 41 -3.77 -3.55 -17.64
CA TYR A 41 -4.55 -4.45 -16.82
C TYR A 41 -4.68 -3.87 -15.41
N GLU A 42 -5.91 -3.72 -14.96
CA GLU A 42 -6.22 -3.21 -13.63
C GLU A 42 -6.43 -4.36 -12.66
N CYS A 43 -5.78 -4.30 -11.50
CA CYS A 43 -5.89 -5.31 -10.46
C CYS A 43 -6.29 -4.66 -9.13
N SER A 44 -7.30 -5.24 -8.47
CA SER A 44 -7.85 -4.77 -7.18
C SER A 44 -7.74 -5.82 -6.06
N GLY A 45 -7.05 -6.94 -6.31
CA GLY A 45 -6.81 -7.99 -5.33
C GLY A 45 -5.60 -8.85 -5.73
N ASP A 46 -5.43 -10.01 -5.10
CA ASP A 46 -4.32 -10.90 -5.42
C ASP A 46 -4.46 -11.50 -6.83
N CYS A 47 -3.36 -11.53 -7.59
CA CYS A 47 -3.29 -12.12 -8.93
C CYS A 47 -2.12 -13.11 -9.00
N PRO A 48 -2.37 -14.43 -9.00
CA PRO A 48 -1.32 -15.44 -9.03
C PRO A 48 -0.68 -15.61 -10.42
N ASP A 49 -1.36 -15.22 -11.49
CA ASP A 49 -0.83 -15.29 -12.85
C ASP A 49 -1.38 -14.14 -13.71
N MET A 50 -0.48 -13.29 -14.19
CA MET A 50 -0.79 -12.16 -15.07
C MET A 50 -0.75 -12.52 -16.56
N SER A 51 -0.23 -13.69 -16.92
CA SER A 51 -0.06 -14.12 -18.31
C SER A 51 -1.34 -14.08 -19.14
N PRO A 52 -2.54 -14.39 -18.60
CA PRO A 52 -3.79 -14.27 -19.36
C PRO A 52 -4.20 -12.83 -19.71
N TYR A 53 -3.69 -11.84 -18.96
CA TYR A 53 -4.11 -10.44 -19.08
C TYR A 53 -3.09 -9.60 -19.87
N LEU A 54 -1.80 -9.85 -19.66
CA LEU A 54 -0.70 -9.12 -20.27
C LEU A 54 0.37 -10.09 -20.77
N ASN A 55 0.98 -9.78 -21.92
CA ASN A 55 2.10 -10.56 -22.44
C ASN A 55 3.44 -10.15 -21.80
N ARG A 56 3.48 -8.93 -21.27
CA ARG A 56 4.62 -8.26 -20.63
C ARG A 56 4.10 -7.11 -19.78
N CYS A 57 4.90 -6.63 -18.83
CA CYS A 57 4.52 -5.47 -18.01
C CYS A 57 5.74 -4.61 -17.74
N TYR A 58 5.90 -3.46 -18.41
CA TYR A 58 7.06 -2.53 -18.32
C TYR A 58 6.87 -1.32 -17.41
N SER A 59 5.65 -0.97 -17.06
CA SER A 59 5.39 0.07 -16.06
C SER A 59 4.14 -0.27 -15.25
N CYS A 60 4.02 0.32 -14.07
CA CYS A 60 2.83 0.16 -13.24
C CYS A 60 2.53 1.42 -12.44
N ARG A 61 1.25 1.65 -12.17
CA ARG A 61 0.76 2.75 -11.33
C ARG A 61 -0.01 2.15 -10.18
N VAL A 62 0.41 2.48 -8.96
CA VAL A 62 -0.36 2.16 -7.76
C VAL A 62 -1.21 3.37 -7.42
N GLU A 63 -2.51 3.28 -7.69
CA GLU A 63 -3.45 4.35 -7.35
C GLU A 63 -3.65 4.42 -5.83
N ASN A 64 -3.81 3.26 -5.19
CA ASN A 64 -3.99 3.14 -3.75
C ASN A 64 -3.62 1.75 -3.24
N GLY A 65 -3.33 1.68 -1.94
CA GLY A 65 -2.90 0.46 -1.24
C GLY A 65 -1.42 0.12 -1.42
N CYS A 66 -1.02 -0.94 -0.74
CA CYS A 66 0.33 -1.49 -0.75
C CYS A 66 0.30 -2.81 -1.51
N TRP A 67 1.30 -3.03 -2.36
CA TRP A 67 1.33 -4.18 -3.26
C TRP A 67 2.69 -4.86 -3.18
N MET A 68 2.69 -6.18 -3.26
CA MET A 68 3.89 -6.98 -3.48
C MET A 68 3.82 -7.56 -4.89
N VAL A 69 4.84 -7.33 -5.70
CA VAL A 69 4.91 -7.85 -7.07
C VAL A 69 6.05 -8.86 -7.20
N TYR A 70 5.86 -9.83 -8.09
CA TYR A 70 6.73 -11.00 -8.23
C TYR A 70 7.10 -11.22 -9.70
N ASP A 71 8.33 -11.67 -9.99
CA ASP A 71 8.75 -12.01 -11.36
C ASP A 71 8.24 -13.37 -11.84
N GLN A 72 7.81 -14.25 -10.94
CA GLN A 72 7.22 -15.55 -11.29
C GLN A 72 5.74 -15.59 -10.94
N THR A 73 5.04 -16.57 -11.52
CA THR A 73 3.66 -16.88 -11.16
C THR A 73 3.60 -17.48 -9.76
N ASN A 74 2.41 -17.55 -9.17
CA ASN A 74 2.15 -18.11 -7.85
C ASN A 74 2.97 -17.47 -6.71
N TYR A 75 3.28 -16.17 -6.84
CA TYR A 75 3.94 -15.38 -5.80
C TYR A 75 5.34 -15.90 -5.47
N MET A 76 6.05 -16.38 -6.49
CA MET A 76 7.39 -16.94 -6.38
C MET A 76 8.44 -16.02 -6.99
N GLY A 77 9.70 -16.37 -6.77
CA GLY A 77 10.85 -15.67 -7.31
C GLY A 77 11.15 -14.37 -6.56
N ASN A 78 11.71 -13.41 -7.30
CA ASN A 78 12.08 -12.13 -6.73
C ASN A 78 10.83 -11.30 -6.42
N GLN A 79 10.90 -10.49 -5.36
CA GLN A 79 9.75 -9.72 -4.85
C GLN A 79 10.09 -8.23 -4.76
N TYR A 80 9.10 -7.38 -5.03
CA TYR A 80 9.20 -5.94 -4.78
C TYR A 80 7.96 -5.36 -4.12
N PHE A 81 8.23 -4.53 -3.11
CA PHE A 81 7.21 -3.75 -2.44
C PHE A 81 6.93 -2.45 -3.20
N LEU A 82 5.68 -2.30 -3.59
CA LEU A 82 5.13 -1.12 -4.25
C LEU A 82 4.17 -0.39 -3.31
N ARG A 83 4.32 0.93 -3.28
CA ARG A 83 3.43 1.86 -2.58
C ARG A 83 2.72 2.71 -3.61
N ARG A 84 1.72 3.47 -3.16
CA ARG A 84 1.09 4.49 -3.99
C ARG A 84 2.12 5.35 -4.69
N GLY A 85 2.03 5.41 -6.01
CA GLY A 85 3.02 6.07 -6.85
C GLY A 85 3.02 5.57 -8.29
N ASP A 86 3.78 6.29 -9.10
CA ASP A 86 3.97 6.04 -10.52
C ASP A 86 5.33 5.38 -10.75
N TYR A 87 5.34 4.20 -11.35
CA TYR A 87 6.55 3.42 -11.65
C TYR A 87 6.70 3.27 -13.17
N PRO A 88 7.31 4.27 -13.84
CA PRO A 88 7.34 4.36 -15.31
C PRO A 88 8.30 3.37 -15.99
N ASP A 89 9.27 2.82 -15.26
CA ASP A 89 10.21 1.83 -15.78
C ASP A 89 10.70 0.93 -14.63
N TYR A 90 10.19 -0.32 -14.56
CA TYR A 90 10.63 -1.27 -13.54
C TYR A 90 12.03 -1.85 -13.87
N MET A 91 12.37 -1.93 -15.15
CA MET A 91 13.53 -2.70 -15.65
C MET A 91 14.84 -2.04 -15.24
N ASN A 92 14.88 -0.71 -15.27
CA ASN A 92 16.04 0.07 -14.84
C ASN A 92 16.15 0.19 -13.31
N MET A 93 15.02 0.11 -12.61
CA MET A 93 14.95 0.40 -11.17
C MET A 93 15.35 -0.78 -10.28
N TRP A 94 15.22 -2.00 -10.78
CA TRP A 94 15.19 -3.21 -9.96
C TRP A 94 16.24 -4.26 -10.30
N GLY A 95 17.08 -4.04 -11.33
CA GLY A 95 18.16 -4.96 -11.68
C GLY A 95 17.71 -6.38 -12.03
N TRP A 96 16.41 -6.61 -12.19
CA TRP A 96 15.85 -7.82 -12.74
C TRP A 96 16.27 -7.84 -14.20
N GLY A 97 17.18 -8.74 -14.55
CA GLY A 97 17.79 -8.82 -15.87
C GLY A 97 16.76 -8.78 -17.00
N MET A 98 17.25 -8.59 -18.23
CA MET A 98 16.49 -8.07 -19.37
C MET A 98 15.19 -8.81 -19.78
N ASN A 99 14.81 -9.91 -19.14
CA ASN A 99 13.71 -10.79 -19.51
C ASN A 99 12.69 -11.09 -18.39
N ASN A 100 12.82 -10.46 -17.22
CA ASN A 100 11.91 -10.68 -16.10
C ASN A 100 10.94 -9.51 -16.00
N TRP A 101 9.64 -9.77 -16.19
CA TRP A 101 8.55 -8.82 -15.97
C TRP A 101 7.64 -9.34 -14.87
N ILE A 102 6.74 -8.50 -14.35
CA ILE A 102 5.86 -8.85 -13.23
C ILE A 102 4.84 -9.90 -13.66
N ARG A 103 4.91 -11.12 -13.10
CA ARG A 103 4.01 -12.23 -13.45
C ARG A 103 2.94 -12.50 -12.41
N SER A 104 3.11 -12.05 -11.17
CA SER A 104 2.07 -12.13 -10.14
C SER A 104 2.16 -10.96 -9.15
N CYS A 105 1.06 -10.66 -8.47
CA CYS A 105 1.00 -9.63 -7.44
C CYS A 105 0.09 -10.00 -6.27
N ARG A 106 0.39 -9.48 -5.09
CA ARG A 106 -0.46 -9.54 -3.91
C ARG A 106 -0.78 -8.16 -3.41
N MET A 107 -2.03 -7.98 -3.06
CA MET A 107 -2.46 -6.87 -2.25
C MET A 107 -2.01 -7.12 -0.81
N ILE A 108 -1.37 -6.12 -0.21
CA ILE A 108 -1.05 -6.13 1.22
C ILE A 108 -2.22 -5.47 1.95
N PRO A 109 -3.04 -6.23 2.71
CA PRO A 109 -4.18 -5.66 3.38
C PRO A 109 -3.71 -4.67 4.44
N MET A 110 -4.56 -3.68 4.72
CA MET A 110 -4.30 -2.73 5.78
C MET A 110 -4.41 -3.44 7.12
N HIS A 111 -3.33 -3.42 7.90
CA HIS A 111 -3.34 -3.96 9.25
C HIS A 111 -3.59 -2.84 10.26
N ARG A 112 -4.65 -2.98 11.06
CA ARG A 112 -4.99 -2.07 12.17
C ARG A 112 -4.89 -2.87 13.46
N GLY A 113 -3.67 -3.02 13.97
CA GLY A 113 -3.43 -3.84 15.15
C GLY A 113 -1.98 -3.76 15.61
N SER A 114 -1.62 -4.67 16.50
CA SER A 114 -0.23 -4.83 16.92
C SER A 114 0.61 -5.40 15.79
N TYR A 115 1.89 -5.05 15.76
CA TYR A 115 2.86 -5.75 14.96
C TYR A 115 3.65 -6.64 15.90
N ARG A 116 3.63 -7.95 15.67
CA ARG A 116 4.35 -8.90 16.53
C ARG A 116 4.93 -10.03 15.72
N MET A 117 6.24 -10.20 15.84
CA MET A 117 6.97 -11.29 15.23
C MET A 117 7.95 -11.86 16.24
N ARG A 118 8.07 -13.18 16.27
CA ARG A 118 9.09 -13.87 17.04
C ARG A 118 10.17 -14.37 16.12
N MET A 119 11.39 -13.95 16.36
CA MET A 119 12.54 -14.37 15.55
C MET A 119 13.43 -15.32 16.34
N TYR A 120 14.14 -16.16 15.60
CA TYR A 120 15.00 -17.19 16.13
C TYR A 120 16.35 -17.20 15.40
N GLU A 121 17.40 -17.39 16.18
CA GLU A 121 18.77 -17.43 15.69
C GLU A 121 19.02 -18.61 14.75
N ARG A 122 18.32 -19.74 14.94
CA ARG A 122 18.47 -20.95 14.13
C ARG A 122 17.17 -21.33 13.42
N GLU A 123 17.28 -22.22 12.44
CA GLU A 123 16.13 -22.81 11.76
C GLU A 123 15.26 -23.63 12.73
N ASN A 124 14.02 -23.92 12.33
CA ASN A 124 13.05 -24.71 13.10
C ASN A 124 12.75 -24.15 14.50
N PHE A 125 12.76 -22.83 14.66
CA PHE A 125 12.48 -22.14 15.93
C PHE A 125 13.45 -22.49 17.06
N MET A 126 14.70 -22.81 16.71
CA MET A 126 15.75 -23.16 17.67
C MET A 126 16.68 -21.98 17.97
N GLY A 127 17.51 -22.13 19.00
CA GLY A 127 18.49 -21.12 19.40
C GLY A 127 17.86 -19.99 20.23
N GLN A 128 18.53 -18.84 20.29
CA GLN A 128 18.00 -17.69 21.01
C GLN A 128 16.72 -17.18 20.33
N MET A 129 15.74 -16.82 21.15
CA MET A 129 14.44 -16.30 20.72
C MET A 129 14.31 -14.84 21.14
N MET A 130 13.78 -14.01 20.25
CA MET A 130 13.47 -12.61 20.52
C MET A 130 12.08 -12.25 19.99
N ASP A 131 11.29 -11.55 20.81
CA ASP A 131 10.04 -10.93 20.37
C ASP A 131 10.35 -9.54 19.77
N VAL A 132 9.84 -9.28 18.57
CA VAL A 132 10.04 -8.07 17.78
C VAL A 132 8.69 -7.41 17.55
N THR A 133 8.56 -6.19 18.06
CA THR A 133 7.36 -5.34 17.92
C THR A 133 7.60 -4.12 17.03
N ASP A 134 8.87 -3.78 16.80
CA ASP A 134 9.30 -2.57 16.12
C ASP A 134 10.27 -2.86 14.99
N ASP A 135 10.52 -1.83 14.19
CA ASP A 135 11.49 -1.92 13.10
C ASP A 135 12.89 -2.20 13.68
N CYS A 136 13.69 -2.97 12.94
CA CYS A 136 15.03 -3.35 13.32
C CYS A 136 15.98 -3.10 12.15
N GLU A 137 16.80 -2.07 12.25
CA GLU A 137 17.79 -1.73 11.22
C GLU A 137 18.95 -2.72 11.15
N SER A 138 19.36 -3.31 12.28
CA SER A 138 20.46 -4.26 12.31
C SER A 138 20.21 -5.30 13.40
N ILE A 139 19.94 -6.54 12.98
CA ILE A 139 19.79 -7.69 13.86
C ILE A 139 21.11 -8.01 14.56
N MET A 140 22.23 -7.83 13.83
CA MET A 140 23.57 -8.05 14.36
C MET A 140 23.88 -7.09 15.52
N ASP A 141 23.59 -5.81 15.37
CA ASP A 141 23.94 -4.83 16.42
C ASP A 141 22.98 -4.91 17.61
N ARG A 142 21.67 -5.09 17.35
CA ARG A 142 20.65 -5.13 18.40
C ARG A 142 20.68 -6.42 19.21
N TYR A 143 20.89 -7.57 18.56
CA TYR A 143 20.75 -8.88 19.21
C TYR A 143 22.05 -9.70 19.23
N ARG A 144 23.15 -9.17 18.69
CA ARG A 144 24.46 -9.85 18.60
C ARG A 144 24.45 -11.13 17.76
N TRP A 145 23.46 -11.29 16.87
CA TRP A 145 23.37 -12.43 15.97
C TRP A 145 24.15 -12.17 14.69
N SER A 146 25.41 -12.59 14.65
CA SER A 146 26.27 -12.48 13.46
C SER A 146 25.74 -13.27 12.26
N GLY A 147 24.96 -14.32 12.54
CA GLY A 147 24.25 -15.13 11.56
C GLY A 147 22.89 -14.58 11.13
N GLY A 148 22.44 -13.45 11.69
CA GLY A 148 21.10 -12.93 11.43
C GLY A 148 19.97 -13.83 11.94
N CYS A 149 18.75 -13.56 11.50
CA CYS A 149 17.58 -14.40 11.76
C CYS A 149 17.51 -15.55 10.74
N MET A 150 17.22 -16.77 11.21
CA MET A 150 17.15 -18.00 10.40
C MET A 150 15.76 -18.68 10.41
N SER A 151 14.92 -18.38 11.41
CA SER A 151 13.50 -18.72 11.38
C SER A 151 12.67 -17.69 12.15
N CYS A 152 11.39 -17.55 11.81
CA CYS A 152 10.51 -16.64 12.52
C CYS A 152 9.05 -17.08 12.50
N HIS A 153 8.29 -16.64 13.49
CA HIS A 153 6.85 -16.76 13.53
C HIS A 153 6.26 -15.35 13.57
N VAL A 154 5.61 -14.95 12.48
CA VAL A 154 4.86 -13.70 12.45
C VAL A 154 3.51 -13.95 13.09
N MET A 155 3.32 -13.43 14.29
CA MET A 155 2.04 -13.55 15.01
C MET A 155 1.03 -12.57 14.45
N ASP A 156 1.47 -11.33 14.18
CA ASP A 156 0.58 -10.26 13.75
C ASP A 156 1.29 -9.21 12.89
N GLY A 157 0.52 -8.61 11.98
CA GLY A 157 0.96 -7.59 11.05
C GLY A 157 1.75 -8.09 9.83
N HIS A 158 2.19 -7.12 9.03
CA HIS A 158 2.88 -7.32 7.75
C HIS A 158 4.30 -6.80 7.84
N TRP A 159 5.26 -7.62 7.43
CA TRP A 159 6.68 -7.34 7.64
C TRP A 159 7.47 -7.45 6.34
N LEU A 160 8.41 -6.53 6.14
CA LEU A 160 9.45 -6.63 5.15
C LEU A 160 10.75 -7.00 5.84
N VAL A 161 11.38 -8.05 5.35
CA VAL A 161 12.65 -8.57 5.88
C VAL A 161 13.71 -8.50 4.80
N TYR A 162 14.92 -8.09 5.16
CA TYR A 162 15.99 -7.76 4.23
C TYR A 162 17.26 -8.54 4.51
N GLU A 163 17.96 -8.87 3.43
CA GLU A 163 19.23 -9.61 3.43
C GLU A 163 20.36 -8.85 4.16
N TYR A 164 20.40 -7.52 4.04
CA TYR A 164 21.44 -6.70 4.67
C TYR A 164 20.87 -5.76 5.75
N PRO A 165 21.73 -5.24 6.66
CA PRO A 165 21.36 -4.17 7.57
C PRO A 165 20.86 -2.92 6.83
N HIS A 166 20.11 -2.08 7.54
CA HIS A 166 19.53 -0.82 7.07
C HIS A 166 18.64 -0.96 5.83
N TYR A 167 17.85 -2.04 5.76
CA TYR A 167 16.84 -2.29 4.73
C TYR A 167 17.42 -2.39 3.31
N LYS A 168 18.60 -3.01 3.19
CA LYS A 168 19.34 -3.16 1.94
C LYS A 168 19.31 -4.60 1.42
N GLY A 169 19.60 -4.74 0.13
CA GLY A 169 19.64 -6.03 -0.55
C GLY A 169 18.25 -6.52 -0.94
N ARG A 170 18.12 -7.84 -1.10
CA ARG A 170 16.83 -8.45 -1.43
C ARG A 170 15.87 -8.32 -0.26
N MET A 171 14.61 -8.02 -0.58
CA MET A 171 13.53 -7.91 0.38
C MET A 171 12.55 -9.07 0.23
N TRP A 172 11.91 -9.42 1.34
CA TRP A 172 10.93 -10.49 1.40
C TRP A 172 9.73 -10.08 2.23
N TYR A 173 8.56 -10.48 1.75
CA TYR A 173 7.29 -10.16 2.40
C TYR A 173 6.81 -11.30 3.29
N PHE A 174 6.75 -11.04 4.60
CA PHE A 174 6.21 -11.98 5.57
C PHE A 174 4.83 -11.54 6.04
N ARG A 175 3.91 -12.50 5.96
CA ARG A 175 2.52 -12.43 6.46
C ARG A 175 2.45 -13.17 7.79
N PRO A 176 1.35 -13.01 8.55
CA PRO A 176 1.11 -13.85 9.70
C PRO A 176 1.24 -15.34 9.34
N GLY A 177 2.06 -16.08 10.08
CA GLY A 177 2.43 -17.45 9.77
C GLY A 177 3.80 -17.87 10.29
N GLU A 178 4.06 -19.17 10.15
CA GLU A 178 5.28 -19.85 10.59
C GLU A 178 6.29 -20.00 9.45
N TYR A 179 7.51 -19.50 9.65
CA TYR A 179 8.62 -19.59 8.71
C TYR A 179 9.77 -20.36 9.35
N ARG A 180 9.80 -21.67 9.14
CA ARG A 180 10.74 -22.59 9.79
C ARG A 180 12.15 -22.58 9.20
N SER A 181 12.26 -22.36 7.89
CA SER A 181 13.54 -22.28 7.20
C SER A 181 13.43 -21.28 6.05
N PHE A 182 14.29 -20.26 6.06
CA PHE A 182 14.37 -19.32 4.95
C PHE A 182 15.07 -19.92 3.73
N ARG A 183 15.91 -20.92 3.93
CA ARG A 183 16.61 -21.64 2.85
C ARG A 183 15.64 -22.39 1.95
N GLU A 184 14.67 -23.10 2.53
CA GLU A 184 13.69 -23.88 1.77
C GLU A 184 12.76 -22.98 0.94
N MET A 185 12.35 -21.85 1.53
CA MET A 185 11.46 -20.88 0.87
C MET A 185 12.13 -20.13 -0.29
N MET A 186 13.47 -20.06 -0.33
CA MET A 186 14.19 -19.07 -1.16
C MET A 186 15.35 -19.63 -2.00
N GLY A 187 15.51 -20.95 -2.00
CA GLY A 187 16.56 -21.64 -2.76
C GLY A 187 17.91 -21.67 -2.06
N SER A 188 18.87 -22.39 -2.67
CA SER A 188 20.17 -22.80 -2.10
C SER A 188 21.19 -21.69 -1.77
N GLY A 189 20.77 -20.44 -1.59
CA GLY A 189 21.60 -19.42 -0.95
C GLY A 189 21.38 -19.49 0.56
N GLY A 190 22.43 -19.67 1.35
CA GLY A 190 22.38 -19.55 2.82
C GLY A 190 22.08 -18.11 3.25
N MET A 191 20.89 -17.63 2.92
CA MET A 191 20.45 -16.26 3.14
C MET A 191 20.08 -16.09 4.60
N ARG A 192 20.57 -14.99 5.14
CA ARG A 192 20.40 -14.57 6.52
C ARG A 192 19.70 -13.23 6.48
N PHE A 193 18.68 -13.06 7.30
CA PHE A 193 18.05 -11.76 7.42
C PHE A 193 18.74 -10.92 8.46
N MET A 194 19.04 -9.68 8.08
CA MET A 194 19.84 -8.76 8.89
C MET A 194 19.07 -7.50 9.28
N SER A 195 17.97 -7.18 8.62
CA SER A 195 17.08 -6.09 9.02
C SER A 195 15.62 -6.37 8.68
N MET A 196 14.70 -5.71 9.38
CA MET A 196 13.26 -5.87 9.15
C MET A 196 12.49 -4.60 9.50
N ARG A 197 11.40 -4.35 8.80
CA ARG A 197 10.50 -3.22 9.06
C ARG A 197 9.05 -3.65 8.94
N ARG A 198 8.21 -2.95 9.66
CA ARG A 198 6.76 -3.08 9.57
C ARG A 198 6.26 -2.35 8.32
N ILE A 199 5.27 -2.93 7.68
CA ILE A 199 4.50 -2.27 6.64
C ILE A 199 3.35 -1.54 7.33
N MET A 200 3.66 -0.36 7.86
CA MET A 200 2.68 0.53 8.52
C MET A 200 1.96 1.44 7.52
N ASP A 201 2.49 1.56 6.30
CA ASP A 201 1.96 2.44 5.28
C ASP A 201 0.59 1.93 4.83
N SER A 202 -0.45 2.49 5.42
CA SER A 202 -1.70 2.71 4.71
C SER A 202 -1.40 3.72 3.61
N CYS A 203 -1.34 3.27 2.35
CA CYS A 203 -1.39 4.18 1.20
C CYS A 203 -2.70 5.01 1.13
N VAL A 204 -3.56 4.88 2.14
CA VAL A 204 -4.69 5.74 2.45
C VAL A 204 -4.30 6.78 3.51
N TYR A 205 -3.58 7.83 3.10
CA TYR A 205 -3.69 9.13 3.74
C TYR A 205 -3.57 10.23 2.68
N ALA A 206 -4.67 10.45 1.97
CA ALA A 206 -5.10 11.82 1.72
C ALA A 206 -6.50 11.93 2.34
N ALA A 207 -6.55 12.51 3.54
CA ALA A 207 -7.73 12.82 4.33
C ALA A 207 -8.51 11.64 4.91
N LEU A 208 -8.18 11.25 6.14
CA LEU A 208 -9.17 11.11 7.21
C LEU A 208 -8.48 11.29 8.58
N PRO A 209 -8.26 12.52 9.07
CA PRO A 209 -8.42 12.78 10.49
C PRO A 209 -9.91 13.07 10.70
N SER A 210 -10.68 12.09 11.18
CA SER A 210 -12.03 12.31 11.76
C SER A 210 -12.82 13.49 11.16
N MET A 211 -13.10 13.48 9.85
CA MET A 211 -13.84 14.59 9.23
C MET A 211 -15.33 14.36 9.47
N SER A 212 -15.96 15.30 10.16
CA SER A 212 -17.41 15.45 10.13
C SER A 212 -17.86 15.64 8.67
N LEU A 213 -19.05 15.16 8.30
CA LEU A 213 -19.59 15.27 6.93
C LEU A 213 -19.57 16.71 6.37
N ALA A 214 -19.51 17.72 7.24
CA ALA A 214 -19.49 19.13 6.88
C ALA A 214 -18.19 19.59 6.19
N ASP A 215 -17.04 19.05 6.61
CA ASP A 215 -15.73 19.54 6.11
C ASP A 215 -15.40 19.00 4.72
N SER A 216 -15.99 17.86 4.33
CA SER A 216 -15.79 17.23 3.02
C SER A 216 -16.44 18.02 1.88
N ALA A 217 -17.55 18.70 2.14
CA ALA A 217 -18.24 19.55 1.17
C ALA A 217 -17.47 20.84 0.84
N ALA A 218 -16.70 21.37 1.80
CA ALA A 218 -15.92 22.60 1.63
C ALA A 218 -14.67 22.41 0.75
N ARG A 219 -14.20 21.16 0.57
CA ARG A 219 -12.92 20.85 -0.11
C ARG A 219 -13.05 20.26 -1.51
N ALA A 220 -14.27 19.98 -1.97
CA ALA A 220 -14.50 19.54 -3.34
C ALA A 220 -14.14 20.66 -4.33
N LYS A 221 -13.17 20.40 -5.22
CA LYS A 221 -12.85 21.33 -6.31
C LYS A 221 -14.09 21.48 -7.22
N PRO A 222 -14.50 22.69 -7.59
CA PRO A 222 -15.69 22.93 -8.41
C PRO A 222 -15.64 22.22 -9.78
N SER A 223 -14.45 21.86 -10.26
CA SER A 223 -14.28 21.07 -11.48
C SER A 223 -14.83 19.63 -11.42
N ALA A 224 -15.03 19.08 -10.21
CA ALA A 224 -15.63 17.75 -10.01
C ALA A 224 -17.17 17.79 -9.95
N ILE A 225 -17.77 18.98 -9.81
CA ILE A 225 -19.22 19.18 -9.80
C ILE A 225 -19.67 19.44 -11.25
N LYS A 226 -19.58 18.43 -12.10
CA LYS A 226 -20.19 18.45 -13.45
C LYS A 226 -21.43 17.58 -13.49
N ALA A 227 -22.43 17.97 -12.72
CA ALA A 227 -23.82 17.59 -12.93
C ALA A 227 -24.67 18.49 -12.03
N SER A 228 -25.79 19.00 -12.55
CA SER A 228 -26.74 19.85 -11.85
C SER A 228 -26.37 21.34 -11.69
N SER A 229 -27.09 22.18 -12.44
CA SER A 229 -27.14 23.64 -12.34
C SER A 229 -27.53 24.15 -10.93
N ARG A 230 -28.16 23.30 -10.10
CA ARG A 230 -28.54 23.65 -8.72
C ARG A 230 -27.38 23.55 -7.74
N LEU A 231 -26.47 22.61 -7.92
CA LEU A 231 -25.28 22.42 -7.07
C LEU A 231 -24.25 23.53 -7.26
N LEU A 232 -24.10 24.04 -8.49
CA LEU A 232 -23.26 25.20 -8.77
C LEU A 232 -23.79 26.48 -8.09
N LEU A 233 -25.12 26.61 -7.98
CA LEU A 233 -25.77 27.74 -7.31
C LEU A 233 -25.54 27.68 -5.80
N ALA A 234 -25.69 26.51 -5.20
CA ALA A 234 -25.45 26.27 -3.77
C ALA A 234 -24.00 26.59 -3.36
N TRP A 235 -23.01 26.20 -4.17
CA TRP A 235 -21.60 26.50 -3.94
C TRP A 235 -21.29 28.01 -4.02
N LYS A 236 -21.87 28.72 -5.02
CA LYS A 236 -21.73 30.17 -5.15
C LYS A 236 -22.33 30.92 -3.96
N THR A 237 -23.47 30.49 -3.43
CA THR A 237 -24.05 31.06 -2.21
C THR A 237 -23.16 30.83 -0.98
N PHE A 238 -22.57 29.65 -0.82
CA PHE A 238 -21.71 29.34 0.32
C PHE A 238 -20.40 30.15 0.31
N SER A 239 -19.79 30.31 -0.86
CA SER A 239 -18.58 31.14 -1.05
C SER A 239 -18.85 32.63 -0.75
N SER A 240 -20.05 33.13 -1.03
CA SER A 240 -20.44 34.52 -0.71
C SER A 240 -20.71 34.78 0.78
N CYS A 241 -21.07 33.74 1.56
CA CYS A 241 -21.22 33.85 3.02
C CYS A 241 -19.87 33.83 3.74
N SER A 242 -18.87 33.09 3.24
CA SER A 242 -17.54 33.02 3.85
C SER A 242 -16.72 34.32 3.72
N LEU A 243 -17.06 35.18 2.77
CA LEU A 243 -16.41 36.49 2.56
C LEU A 243 -16.93 37.62 3.46
N ARG A 244 -17.93 37.38 4.32
CA ARG A 244 -18.29 38.31 5.40
C ARG A 244 -17.70 37.78 6.70
N GLY A 245 -16.43 38.09 6.93
CA GLY A 245 -15.83 37.98 8.25
C GLY A 245 -16.57 38.87 9.27
N PRO A 246 -16.51 38.54 10.57
CA PRO A 246 -17.18 39.33 11.59
C PRO A 246 -16.57 40.73 11.66
N ASN A 247 -17.39 41.76 11.43
CA ASN A 247 -17.07 43.13 11.84
C ASN A 247 -16.90 43.12 13.37
N THR A 248 -15.67 43.23 13.84
CA THR A 248 -15.39 43.67 15.22
C THR A 248 -15.77 45.14 15.34
N GLY A 249 -16.91 45.41 16.00
CA GLY A 249 -17.33 46.76 16.37
C GLY A 249 -17.84 46.78 17.82
N GLY A 250 -17.41 47.82 18.55
CA GLY A 250 -17.81 48.18 19.92
C GLY A 250 -17.00 47.45 20.99
N ASP A 251 -16.32 48.10 21.94
CA ASP A 251 -16.53 49.42 22.55
C ASP A 251 -15.20 50.11 22.91
#